data_AF-A0A4R2I9R5-F1
#
_entry.id   AF-A0A4R2I9R5-F1
#
_cell.length_a   1.000
_cell.length_b   1.000
_cell.length_c   1.000
_cell.angle_alpha   90.00
_cell.angle_beta   90.00
_cell.angle_gamma   90.00
#
_symmetry.space_group_name_H-M   'P 1'
#
loop_
_entity.id
_entity.type
_entity.pdbx_description
1 polymer ?
#
loop_
_entity_poly.entity_id
_entity_poly.type
_entity_poly.pdbx_seq_one_letter_code
_entity_poly.pdbx_strand_id
1 'polypeptide(L)'
;MCIFDVWIGSADVYDIAFIVLARAIHVIAGVTWAGAMFLLAMAILPAARAAGGGPWFGALMRRVGPASGISALLTVLSGIYLFFGLHAHDATLGGWVLRAGAIAALLAMVLGFVLGRPAGLELARLQQSGEGTPEQRARIALLGRRVALSVRATAGLMLVSVLAMGVFRYVVALG
;
A
#
# COMPACT_ATOMS: atom_id res chain seq x y z
N MET A 1 -35.09 3.43 35.72
CA MET A 1 -34.34 2.27 35.19
C MET A 1 -35.02 1.90 33.87
N CYS A 2 -34.29 1.75 32.75
CA CYS A 2 -34.77 1.43 31.38
C CYS A 2 -34.95 2.54 30.31
N ILE A 3 -34.36 3.73 30.42
CA ILE A 3 -34.22 4.65 29.26
C ILE A 3 -32.75 5.00 28.97
N PHE A 4 -31.90 5.07 29.99
CA PHE A 4 -30.46 5.34 29.80
C PHE A 4 -29.66 4.12 29.32
N ASP A 5 -30.09 2.89 29.63
CA ASP A 5 -29.37 1.67 29.25
C ASP A 5 -29.46 1.36 27.73
N VAL A 6 -30.54 1.80 27.07
CA VAL A 6 -30.74 1.63 25.61
C VAL A 6 -29.90 2.61 24.79
N TRP A 7 -29.62 3.79 25.33
CA TRP A 7 -28.83 4.82 24.65
C TRP A 7 -27.32 4.55 24.76
N ILE A 8 -26.86 4.03 25.90
CA ILE A 8 -25.45 3.61 26.09
C ILE A 8 -25.17 2.34 25.27
N GLY A 9 -26.05 1.35 25.30
CA GLY A 9 -25.84 0.10 24.58
C GLY A 9 -25.89 0.20 23.05
N SER A 10 -26.51 1.24 22.48
CA SER A 10 -26.54 1.43 21.03
C SER A 10 -25.27 2.15 20.52
N ALA A 11 -24.79 3.18 21.21
CA ALA A 11 -23.53 3.85 20.88
C ALA A 11 -22.33 2.88 20.90
N ASP A 12 -22.25 2.03 21.91
CA ASP A 12 -21.17 1.03 22.04
C ASP A 12 -21.20 -0.02 20.90
N VAL A 13 -22.39 -0.46 20.49
CA VAL A 13 -22.54 -1.43 19.39
C VAL A 13 -22.17 -0.81 18.05
N TYR A 14 -22.54 0.45 17.80
CA TYR A 14 -22.15 1.15 16.57
C TYR A 14 -20.63 1.34 16.51
N ASP A 15 -19.99 1.73 17.61
CA ASP A 15 -18.54 1.90 17.67
C ASP A 15 -17.80 0.57 17.44
N ILE A 16 -18.26 -0.53 18.06
CA ILE A 16 -17.70 -1.86 17.82
C ILE A 16 -17.90 -2.28 16.36
N ALA A 17 -19.09 -2.06 15.79
CA ALA A 17 -19.37 -2.39 14.40
C ALA A 17 -18.46 -1.61 13.44
N PHE A 18 -18.24 -0.32 13.68
CA PHE A 18 -17.32 0.50 12.88
C PHE A 18 -15.88 0.05 13.01
N ILE A 19 -15.40 -0.32 14.20
CA ILE A 19 -14.04 -0.85 14.39
C ILE A 19 -13.87 -2.18 13.64
N VAL A 20 -14.85 -3.09 13.74
CA VAL A 20 -14.81 -4.39 13.06
C VAL A 20 -14.83 -4.20 11.54
N LEU A 21 -15.71 -3.32 11.03
CA LEU A 21 -15.80 -3.01 9.62
C LEU A 21 -14.51 -2.36 9.10
N ALA A 22 -13.98 -1.37 9.81
CA ALA A 22 -12.72 -0.72 9.46
C ALA A 22 -11.57 -1.72 9.44
N ARG A 23 -11.52 -2.67 10.40
CA ARG A 23 -10.52 -3.75 10.42
C ARG A 23 -10.65 -4.68 9.22
N ALA A 24 -11.88 -5.09 8.87
CA ALA A 24 -12.11 -5.93 7.70
C ALA A 24 -11.65 -5.24 6.40
N ILE A 25 -12.04 -3.97 6.22
CA ILE A 25 -11.62 -3.16 5.08
C ILE A 25 -10.10 -3.01 5.06
N HIS A 26 -9.50 -2.68 6.20
CA HIS A 26 -8.05 -2.48 6.32
C HIS A 26 -7.27 -3.72 5.90
N VAL A 27 -7.66 -4.89 6.41
CA VAL A 27 -6.96 -6.15 6.12
C VAL A 27 -7.14 -6.56 4.66
N ILE A 28 -8.37 -6.54 4.12
CA ILE A 28 -8.62 -6.95 2.73
C ILE A 28 -7.90 -6.02 1.75
N ALA A 29 -8.03 -4.71 1.96
CA ALA A 29 -7.36 -3.71 1.13
C ALA A 29 -5.84 -3.76 1.29
N GLY A 30 -5.34 -3.98 2.52
CA GLY A 30 -3.92 -4.05 2.82
C GLY A 30 -3.27 -5.26 2.15
N VAL A 31 -3.88 -6.43 2.26
CA VAL A 31 -3.41 -7.67 1.60
C VAL A 31 -3.41 -7.50 0.08
N THR A 32 -4.47 -6.93 -0.49
CA THR A 32 -4.57 -6.70 -1.93
C THR A 32 -3.49 -5.73 -2.42
N TRP A 33 -3.25 -4.65 -1.69
CA TRP A 33 -2.24 -3.66 -2.06
C TRP A 33 -0.82 -4.19 -1.91
N ALA A 34 -0.47 -4.75 -0.75
CA ALA A 34 0.84 -5.32 -0.48
C ALA A 34 1.14 -6.49 -1.43
N GLY A 35 0.17 -7.39 -1.64
CA GLY A 35 0.27 -8.51 -2.56
C GLY A 35 0.52 -8.06 -4.00
N ALA A 36 -0.18 -7.03 -4.48
CA ALA A 36 0.08 -6.46 -5.80
C ALA A 36 1.51 -5.89 -5.90
N MET A 37 2.00 -5.19 -4.88
CA MET A 37 3.36 -4.64 -4.88
C MET A 37 4.44 -5.73 -4.86
N PHE A 38 4.22 -6.80 -4.09
CA PHE A 38 5.10 -7.97 -4.05
C PHE A 38 5.14 -8.69 -5.40
N LEU A 39 3.97 -8.96 -6.00
CA LEU A 39 3.88 -9.61 -7.30
C LEU A 39 4.53 -8.75 -8.40
N LEU A 40 4.32 -7.44 -8.37
CA LEU A 40 4.96 -6.50 -9.28
C LEU A 40 6.48 -6.51 -9.12
N ALA A 41 6.99 -6.39 -7.89
CA ALA A 41 8.42 -6.28 -7.63
C ALA A 41 9.20 -7.56 -7.95
N MET A 42 8.64 -8.72 -7.61
CA MET A 42 9.35 -10.01 -7.64
C MET A 42 9.11 -10.82 -8.92
N ALA A 43 7.94 -10.70 -9.56
CA ALA A 43 7.57 -11.55 -10.69
C ALA A 43 7.33 -10.76 -11.97
N ILE A 44 6.35 -9.85 -11.95
CA ILE A 44 5.87 -9.18 -13.18
C ILE A 44 6.96 -8.28 -13.77
N LEU A 45 7.61 -7.47 -12.95
CA LEU A 45 8.59 -6.51 -13.44
C LEU A 45 9.89 -7.17 -13.95
N PRO A 46 10.46 -8.20 -13.28
CA PRO A 46 11.53 -8.99 -13.87
C PRO A 46 11.13 -9.68 -15.18
N ALA A 47 9.95 -10.30 -15.24
CA ALA A 47 9.46 -10.95 -16.46
C ALA A 47 9.26 -9.94 -17.61
N ALA A 48 8.69 -8.77 -17.31
CA ALA A 48 8.53 -7.69 -18.28
C ALA A 48 9.88 -7.22 -18.83
N ARG A 49 10.92 -7.13 -18.00
CA ARG A 49 12.27 -6.78 -18.46
C ARG A 49 12.88 -7.84 -19.38
N ALA A 50 12.77 -9.11 -19.00
CA ALA A 50 13.29 -10.22 -19.79
C ALA A 50 12.60 -10.31 -21.17
N ALA A 51 11.31 -10.02 -21.22
CA ALA A 51 10.50 -10.05 -22.45
C ALA A 51 10.50 -8.72 -23.23
N GLY A 52 11.33 -7.74 -22.88
CA GLY A 52 11.45 -6.47 -23.62
C GLY A 52 10.33 -5.44 -23.38
N GLY A 53 9.51 -5.59 -22.33
CA GLY A 53 8.54 -4.58 -21.90
C GLY A 53 7.45 -4.32 -22.94
N GLY A 54 6.70 -5.36 -23.32
CA GLY A 54 5.71 -5.28 -24.39
C GLY A 54 4.36 -4.64 -24.01
N PRO A 55 3.45 -4.48 -25.00
CA PRO A 55 2.12 -3.88 -24.83
C PRO A 55 1.27 -4.52 -23.71
N TRP A 56 1.48 -5.81 -23.44
CA TRP A 56 0.80 -6.55 -22.38
C TRP A 56 1.08 -5.96 -20.99
N PHE A 57 2.31 -5.52 -20.72
CA PHE A 57 2.69 -4.95 -19.42
C PHE A 57 1.99 -3.61 -19.20
N GLY A 58 1.96 -2.76 -20.24
CA GLY A 58 1.22 -1.50 -20.21
C GLY A 58 -0.29 -1.70 -20.02
N ALA A 59 -0.88 -2.70 -20.69
CA ALA A 59 -2.29 -3.05 -20.52
C ALA A 59 -2.60 -3.57 -19.11
N LEU A 60 -1.72 -4.41 -18.56
CA LEU A 60 -1.81 -4.91 -17.19
C LEU A 60 -1.76 -3.75 -16.18
N MET A 61 -0.79 -2.84 -16.32
CA MET A 61 -0.63 -1.72 -15.40
C MET A 61 -1.80 -0.74 -15.44
N ARG A 62 -2.42 -0.53 -16.60
CA ARG A 62 -3.65 0.28 -16.73
C ARG A 62 -4.84 -0.30 -15.99
N ARG A 63 -4.94 -1.63 -15.88
CA ARG A 63 -6.02 -2.30 -15.14
C ARG A 63 -5.73 -2.41 -13.64
N VAL A 64 -4.52 -2.84 -13.30
CA VAL A 64 -4.13 -3.12 -11.91
C VAL A 64 -3.76 -1.85 -11.15
N GLY A 65 -3.20 -0.84 -11.82
CA GLY A 65 -2.76 0.42 -11.20
C GLY A 65 -3.86 1.15 -10.42
N PRO A 66 -5.03 1.45 -11.02
CA PRO A 66 -6.14 2.09 -10.32
C PRO A 66 -6.66 1.25 -9.15
N ALA A 67 -6.83 -0.06 -9.34
CA ALA A 67 -7.30 -0.97 -8.30
C ALA A 67 -6.33 -1.03 -7.11
N SER A 68 -5.03 -1.16 -7.38
CA SER A 68 -3.97 -1.10 -6.37
C SER A 68 -3.98 0.24 -5.64
N GLY A 69 -4.20 1.34 -6.36
CA GLY A 69 -4.27 2.67 -5.76
C GLY A 69 -5.48 2.88 -4.85
N ILE A 70 -6.66 2.41 -5.24
CA ILE A 70 -7.86 2.44 -4.39
C ILE A 70 -7.64 1.57 -3.15
N SER A 71 -7.07 0.38 -3.34
CA SER A 71 -6.70 -0.52 -2.24
C SER A 71 -5.75 0.14 -1.25
N ALA A 72 -4.75 0.87 -1.75
CA ALA A 72 -3.82 1.63 -0.93
C ALA A 72 -4.54 2.69 -0.08
N LEU A 73 -5.42 3.48 -0.70
CA LEU A 73 -6.17 4.53 -0.01
C LEU A 73 -7.08 3.94 1.08
N LEU A 74 -7.82 2.89 0.75
CA LEU A 74 -8.68 2.19 1.71
C LEU A 74 -7.86 1.66 2.90
N THR A 75 -6.69 1.08 2.63
CA THR A 75 -5.78 0.60 3.68
C THR A 75 -5.32 1.74 4.59
N VAL A 76 -4.83 2.84 4.02
CA VAL A 76 -4.28 3.95 4.81
C VAL A 76 -5.37 4.64 5.62
N LEU A 77 -6.52 4.94 5.01
CA LEU A 77 -7.61 5.65 5.71
C LEU A 77 -8.20 4.82 6.86
N SER A 78 -8.49 3.54 6.61
CA SER A 78 -8.94 2.62 7.65
C SER A 78 -7.87 2.39 8.72
N GLY A 79 -6.60 2.35 8.34
CA GLY A 79 -5.47 2.19 9.26
C GLY A 79 -5.28 3.39 10.18
N ILE A 80 -5.40 4.60 9.64
CA ILE A 80 -5.39 5.85 10.41
C ILE A 80 -6.54 5.85 11.41
N TYR A 81 -7.75 5.53 10.96
CA TYR A 81 -8.92 5.44 11.84
C TYR A 81 -8.70 4.44 12.99
N LEU A 82 -8.22 3.23 12.69
CA LEU A 82 -7.92 2.21 13.71
C LEU A 82 -6.79 2.62 14.65
N PHE A 83 -5.73 3.26 14.12
CA PHE A 83 -4.59 3.69 14.91
C PHE A 83 -4.99 4.76 15.93
N PHE A 84 -5.72 5.79 15.51
CA PHE A 84 -6.18 6.83 16.43
C PHE A 84 -7.28 6.34 17.37
N GLY A 85 -8.20 5.49 16.89
CA GLY A 85 -9.29 4.96 17.70
C GLY A 85 -8.83 3.99 18.79
N LEU A 86 -7.74 3.24 18.57
CA LEU A 86 -7.31 2.19 19.49
C LEU A 86 -5.96 2.47 20.16
N HIS A 87 -5.02 3.17 19.52
CA HIS A 87 -3.59 3.16 19.91
C HIS A 87 -2.95 4.56 19.93
N ALA A 88 -3.72 5.65 19.87
CA ALA A 88 -3.20 7.02 19.83
C ALA A 88 -2.21 7.33 20.97
N HIS A 89 -2.51 6.83 22.17
CA HIS A 89 -1.73 7.06 23.39
C HIS A 89 -0.94 5.84 23.86
N ASP A 90 -0.81 4.81 23.02
CA ASP A 90 -0.06 3.62 23.38
C ASP A 90 1.45 3.89 23.31
N ALA A 91 2.09 3.95 24.48
CA ALA A 91 3.52 4.15 24.65
C ALA A 91 4.30 2.84 24.91
N THR A 92 3.62 1.69 24.85
CA THR A 92 4.27 0.38 25.02
C THR A 92 5.19 0.06 23.85
N LEU A 93 6.04 -0.96 24.02
CA LEU A 93 6.84 -1.53 22.93
C LEU A 93 5.96 -1.95 21.74
N GLY A 94 4.75 -2.49 21.99
CA GLY A 94 3.77 -2.81 20.96
C GLY A 94 3.33 -1.57 20.18
N GLY A 95 2.98 -0.49 20.88
CA GLY A 95 2.63 0.80 20.28
C GLY A 95 3.74 1.36 19.37
N TRP A 96 5.01 1.25 19.78
CA TRP A 96 6.15 1.66 18.95
C TRP A 96 6.32 0.81 17.69
N VAL A 97 6.15 -0.52 17.78
CA VAL A 97 6.17 -1.41 16.61
C VAL A 97 5.07 -1.03 15.62
N LEU A 98 3.85 -0.75 16.11
CA LEU A 98 2.75 -0.35 15.24
C LEU A 98 3.00 1.00 14.57
N ARG A 99 3.55 1.99 15.30
CA ARG A 99 3.95 3.30 14.75
C ARG A 99 4.99 3.15 13.65
N ALA A 100 6.02 2.34 13.85
CA ALA A 100 7.03 2.09 12.84
C ALA A 100 6.42 1.46 11.57
N GLY A 101 5.51 0.49 11.73
CA GLY A 101 4.76 -0.09 10.62
C GLY A 101 3.90 0.93 9.87
N ALA A 102 3.17 1.79 10.60
CA ALA A 102 2.35 2.85 10.01
C ALA A 102 3.20 3.85 9.21
N ILE A 103 4.34 4.29 9.74
CA ILE A 103 5.29 5.16 9.04
C ILE A 103 5.81 4.49 7.77
N ALA A 104 6.19 3.21 7.84
CA ALA A 104 6.64 2.46 6.68
C ALA A 104 5.57 2.39 5.58
N ALA A 105 4.29 2.13 5.93
CA ALA A 105 3.18 2.12 4.99
C ALA A 105 2.95 3.49 4.33
N LEU A 106 3.00 4.57 5.11
CA LEU A 106 2.86 5.93 4.60
C LEU A 106 4.01 6.30 3.65
N LEU A 107 5.25 5.95 3.98
CA LEU A 107 6.39 6.14 3.08
C LEU A 107 6.22 5.32 1.79
N ALA A 108 5.73 4.09 1.88
CA ALA A 108 5.46 3.26 0.71
C ALA A 108 4.40 3.89 -0.22
N MET A 109 3.34 4.46 0.36
CA MET A 109 2.32 5.24 -0.36
C MET A 109 2.94 6.42 -1.10
N VAL A 110 3.74 7.23 -0.41
CA VAL A 110 4.40 8.40 -1.00
C VAL A 110 5.33 7.98 -2.14
N LEU A 111 6.17 6.96 -1.95
CA LEU A 111 7.05 6.45 -3.01
C LEU A 111 6.27 5.93 -4.21
N GLY A 112 5.15 5.22 -4.00
CA GLY A 112 4.32 4.69 -5.07
C GLY A 112 3.62 5.78 -5.88
N PHE A 113 2.97 6.72 -5.20
CA PHE A 113 2.10 7.72 -5.83
C PHE A 113 2.82 8.98 -6.27
N VAL A 114 3.74 9.49 -5.46
CA VAL A 114 4.43 10.76 -5.75
C VAL A 114 5.65 10.52 -6.63
N LEU A 115 6.38 9.41 -6.45
CA LEU A 115 7.59 9.14 -7.21
C LEU A 115 7.37 8.13 -8.35
N GLY A 116 6.66 7.03 -8.09
CA GLY A 116 6.49 5.93 -9.05
C GLY A 116 5.48 6.23 -10.16
N ARG A 117 4.29 6.71 -9.80
CA ARG A 117 3.18 6.98 -10.73
C ARG A 117 3.52 7.98 -11.85
N PRO A 118 4.09 9.18 -11.58
CA PRO A 118 4.41 10.12 -12.67
C PRO A 118 5.45 9.54 -13.63
N ALA A 119 6.48 8.85 -13.11
CA ALA A 119 7.48 8.19 -13.93
C ALA A 119 6.86 7.07 -14.80
N GLY A 120 5.90 6.31 -14.26
CA GLY A 120 5.18 5.27 -15.00
C GLY A 120 4.27 5.83 -16.10
N LEU A 121 3.61 6.96 -15.84
CA LEU A 121 2.77 7.63 -16.84
C LEU A 121 3.60 8.21 -17.98
N GLU A 122 4.73 8.85 -17.65
CA GLU A 122 5.66 9.38 -18.65
C GLU A 122 6.27 8.25 -19.50
N LEU A 123 6.68 7.16 -18.85
CA LEU A 123 7.16 5.96 -19.54
C LEU A 123 6.11 5.40 -20.52
N ALA A 124 4.87 5.26 -20.06
CA ALA A 124 3.79 4.73 -20.90
C ALA A 124 3.50 5.64 -22.12
N ARG A 125 3.56 6.96 -21.95
CA ARG A 125 3.42 7.92 -23.05
C ARG A 125 4.55 7.78 -24.07
N LEU A 126 5.81 7.72 -23.62
CA LEU A 126 6.97 7.59 -24.50
C LEU A 126 7.03 6.24 -25.24
N GLN A 127 6.48 5.18 -24.64
CA GLN A 127 6.36 3.87 -25.29
C GLN A 127 5.25 3.86 -26.37
N GLN A 128 4.21 4.68 -26.22
CA GLN A 128 3.14 4.80 -27.20
C GLN A 128 3.52 5.65 -28.42
N SER A 129 4.48 6.57 -28.27
CA SER A 129 4.96 7.42 -29.38
C SER A 129 5.86 6.69 -30.40
N GLY A 130 6.11 5.38 -30.26
CA GLY A 130 6.90 4.57 -31.19
C GLY A 130 8.42 4.58 -30.92
N GLU A 131 9.19 3.86 -31.75
CA GLU A 131 10.65 3.79 -31.65
C GLU A 131 11.27 5.17 -31.94
N GLY A 132 11.59 5.87 -30.85
CA GLY A 132 12.19 7.19 -30.92
C GLY A 132 13.68 7.20 -31.12
N THR A 133 14.20 8.42 -31.26
CA THR A 133 15.62 8.75 -31.36
C THR A 133 16.44 8.10 -30.23
N PRO A 134 17.79 7.99 -30.36
CA PRO A 134 18.65 7.51 -29.28
C PRO A 134 18.37 8.14 -27.91
N GLU A 135 18.03 9.43 -27.89
CA GLU A 135 17.67 10.19 -26.68
C GLU A 135 16.37 9.69 -26.04
N GLN A 136 15.35 9.36 -26.84
CA GLN A 136 14.09 8.80 -26.34
C GLN A 136 14.30 7.43 -25.72
N ARG A 137 15.14 6.58 -26.33
CA ARG A 137 15.50 5.27 -25.78
C ARG A 137 16.24 5.41 -24.44
N ALA A 138 17.15 6.36 -24.32
CA ALA A 138 17.84 6.65 -23.06
C ALA A 138 16.85 7.11 -21.97
N ARG A 139 15.88 7.96 -22.31
CA ARG A 139 14.84 8.44 -21.38
C ARG A 139 13.91 7.32 -20.91
N ILE A 140 13.49 6.43 -21.82
CA ILE A 140 12.72 5.22 -21.49
C ILE A 140 13.49 4.33 -20.51
N ALA A 141 14.78 4.09 -20.75
CA ALA A 141 15.61 3.29 -19.85
C ALA A 141 15.74 3.91 -18.46
N LEU A 142 15.95 5.23 -18.37
CA LEU A 142 16.03 5.96 -17.10
C LEU A 142 14.71 5.88 -16.32
N LEU A 143 13.58 6.18 -16.97
CA LEU A 143 12.26 6.11 -16.34
C LEU A 143 11.91 4.68 -15.91
N GLY A 144 12.24 3.68 -16.73
CA GLY A 144 12.05 2.27 -16.38
C GLY A 144 12.85 1.84 -15.14
N ARG A 145 14.08 2.34 -14.98
CA ARG A 145 14.87 2.14 -13.76
C ARG A 145 14.21 2.81 -12.55
N ARG A 146 13.78 4.06 -12.70
CA ARG A 146 13.09 4.81 -11.62
C ARG A 146 11.82 4.10 -11.16
N VAL A 147 10.94 3.70 -12.09
CA VAL A 147 9.72 2.94 -11.78
C VAL A 147 10.04 1.67 -11.00
N ALA A 148 11.10 0.95 -11.39
CA ALA A 148 11.46 -0.28 -10.72
C ALA A 148 12.03 -0.09 -9.33
N LEU A 149 12.86 0.94 -9.14
CA LEU A 149 13.35 1.31 -7.82
C LEU A 149 12.18 1.69 -6.91
N SER A 150 11.23 2.50 -7.41
CA SER A 150 10.02 2.85 -6.67
C SER A 150 9.21 1.60 -6.28
N VAL A 151 8.93 0.69 -7.23
CA VAL A 151 8.18 -0.54 -6.95
C VAL A 151 8.88 -1.42 -5.89
N ARG A 152 10.21 -1.60 -6.01
CA ARG A 152 10.99 -2.41 -5.06
C ARG A 152 11.08 -1.75 -3.69
N ALA A 153 11.28 -0.44 -3.63
CA ALA A 153 11.33 0.30 -2.37
C ALA A 153 9.97 0.29 -1.66
N THR A 154 8.87 0.51 -2.39
CA THR A 154 7.52 0.37 -1.86
C THR A 154 7.25 -1.06 -1.37
N ALA A 155 7.66 -2.09 -2.11
CA ALA A 155 7.54 -3.48 -1.66
C ALA A 155 8.34 -3.73 -0.38
N GLY A 156 9.59 -3.26 -0.28
CA GLY A 156 10.40 -3.37 0.94
C GLY A 156 9.75 -2.71 2.16
N LEU A 157 9.21 -1.50 1.99
CA LEU A 157 8.48 -0.79 3.05
C LEU A 157 7.17 -1.49 3.44
N MET A 158 6.45 -2.04 2.46
CA MET A 158 5.27 -2.87 2.71
C MET A 158 5.62 -4.11 3.51
N LEU A 159 6.75 -4.77 3.23
CA LEU A 159 7.22 -5.90 4.01
C LEU A 159 7.47 -5.51 5.46
N VAL A 160 8.16 -4.39 5.70
CA VAL A 160 8.35 -3.86 7.07
C VAL A 160 7.02 -3.60 7.76
N SER A 161 6.06 -2.96 7.08
CA SER A 161 4.73 -2.69 7.63
C SER A 161 3.96 -3.97 7.98
N VAL A 162 3.96 -4.97 7.10
CA VAL A 162 3.26 -6.25 7.33
C VAL A 162 3.91 -7.03 8.47
N LEU A 163 5.24 -7.06 8.53
CA LEU A 163 5.97 -7.68 9.63
C LEU A 163 5.67 -6.98 10.96
N ALA A 164 5.64 -5.64 10.99
CA ALA A 164 5.27 -4.90 12.20
C ALA A 164 3.88 -5.29 12.71
N MET A 165 2.88 -5.45 11.83
CA MET A 165 1.54 -5.91 12.23
C MET A 165 1.52 -7.35 12.75
N GLY A 166 2.34 -8.23 12.18
CA GLY A 166 2.49 -9.60 12.66
C GLY A 166 3.17 -9.64 14.04
N VAL A 167 4.30 -8.94 14.17
CA VAL A 167 5.11 -8.86 15.39
C VAL A 167 4.35 -8.21 16.54
N PHE A 168 3.57 -7.17 16.27
CA PHE A 168 2.73 -6.49 17.27
C PHE A 168 1.89 -7.49 18.10
N ARG A 169 1.31 -8.51 17.44
CA ARG A 169 0.50 -9.53 18.12
C ARG A 169 1.28 -10.33 19.15
N TYR A 170 2.56 -10.58 18.90
CA TYR A 170 3.42 -11.34 19.80
C TYR A 170 4.03 -10.46 20.89
N VAL A 171 4.40 -9.22 20.56
CA VAL A 171 4.95 -8.27 21.55
C VAL A 171 3.91 -7.93 22.61
N VAL A 172 2.64 -7.71 22.22
CA VAL A 172 1.54 -7.48 23.17
C VAL A 172 1.20 -8.74 23.99
N ALA A 173 1.49 -9.94 23.50
CA ALA A 173 1.24 -11.17 24.24
C ALA A 173 2.36 -11.50 25.26
N LEU A 174 3.54 -10.89 25.12
CA LEU A 174 4.73 -11.18 25.92
C LEU A 174 5.08 -10.08 26.94
N GLY A 175 4.43 -8.92 26.88
CA GLY A 175 4.65 -7.78 27.77
C GLY A 175 3.37 -7.38 28.49
#